data_AF-A0A392UVF7-F1
#
_entry.id   AF-A0A392UVF7-F1
#
_cell.length_a   1.000
_cell.length_b   1.000
_cell.length_c   1.000
_cell.angle_alpha   90.00
_cell.angle_beta   90.00
_cell.angle_gamma   90.00
#
_symmetry.space_group_name_H-M   'P 1'
#
loop_
_entity.id
_entity.type
_entity.pdbx_description
1 polymer ?
#
loop_
_entity_poly.entity_id
_entity_poly.type
_entity_poly.pdbx_seq_one_letter_code
_entity_poly.pdbx_strand_id
1 'polypeptide(L)' 'MKKYLLERGLRPHSNFAKAMCIEKPRTLDELLHKAQSYIQYEEVEVADAIRHARLDDSNPPREPHRKGG' A
#
# COMPACT_ATOMS: atom_id res chain seq x y z
N MET A 1 2.92 -0.60 -15.54
CA MET A 1 3.98 -1.36 -14.83
C MET A 1 5.37 -0.74 -14.94
N LYS A 2 5.97 -0.59 -16.15
CA LYS A 2 7.36 -0.07 -16.29
C LYS A 2 7.61 1.28 -15.59
N LYS A 3 6.66 2.20 -15.66
CA LYS A 3 6.73 3.51 -14.95
C LYS A 3 6.82 3.37 -13.43
N TYR A 4 6.01 2.48 -12.83
CA TYR A 4 6.05 2.21 -11.39
C TYR A 4 7.43 1.73 -10.93
N LEU A 5 8.03 0.81 -11.69
CA LEU A 5 9.35 0.28 -11.37
C LEU A 5 10.42 1.38 -11.33
N LEU A 6 10.42 2.30 -12.30
CA LEU A 6 11.39 3.38 -12.34
C LEU A 6 11.14 4.44 -11.25
N GLU A 7 9.88 4.76 -10.98
CA GLU A 7 9.52 5.86 -10.09
C GLU A 7 9.42 5.46 -8.62
N ARG A 8 9.15 4.20 -8.31
CA ARG A 8 8.90 3.71 -6.95
C ARG A 8 9.60 2.38 -6.68
N GLY A 9 9.36 1.39 -7.54
CA GLY A 9 9.77 0.00 -7.30
C GLY A 9 11.28 -0.19 -7.17
N LEU A 10 12.08 0.40 -8.03
CA LEU A 10 13.54 0.23 -8.07
C LEU A 10 14.29 1.35 -7.36
N ARG A 11 13.59 2.27 -6.67
CA ARG A 11 14.27 3.26 -5.84
C ARG A 11 15.03 2.58 -4.71
N PRO A 12 16.20 3.11 -4.31
CA PRO A 12 16.92 2.61 -3.14
C PRO A 12 16.00 2.55 -1.92
N HIS A 13 16.00 1.41 -1.21
CA HIS A 13 15.22 1.16 0.00
C HIS A 13 13.69 1.07 -0.16
N SER A 14 13.17 1.02 -1.38
CA SER A 14 11.74 0.75 -1.60
C SER A 14 11.35 -0.63 -1.07
N ASN A 15 10.07 -0.82 -0.74
CA ASN A 15 9.59 -2.12 -0.26
C ASN A 15 9.65 -3.19 -1.37
N PHE A 16 9.39 -2.80 -2.63
CA PHE A 16 9.60 -3.68 -3.77
C PHE A 16 11.07 -4.12 -3.89
N ALA A 17 12.03 -3.20 -3.82
CA ALA A 17 13.46 -3.54 -3.90
C ALA A 17 13.88 -4.46 -2.75
N LYS A 18 13.38 -4.24 -1.53
CA LYS A 18 13.59 -5.14 -0.39
C LYS A 18 13.02 -6.54 -0.66
N ALA A 19 11.81 -6.64 -1.21
CA ALA A 19 11.19 -7.92 -1.56
C ALA A 19 12.01 -8.67 -2.62
N MET A 20 12.48 -7.97 -3.66
CA MET A 20 13.32 -8.57 -4.71
C MET A 20 14.73 -8.95 -4.21
N CYS A 21 15.21 -8.35 -3.12
CA CYS A 21 16.46 -8.77 -2.46
C CYS A 21 16.30 -10.06 -1.66
N ILE A 22 15.09 -10.38 -1.18
CA ILE A 22 14.81 -11.66 -0.49
C ILE A 22 14.75 -12.79 -1.51
N GLU A 23 13.95 -12.63 -2.55
CA GLU A 23 13.80 -13.62 -3.61
C GLU A 23 14.25 -13.03 -4.95
N LYS A 24 15.56 -13.15 -5.22
CA LYS A 24 16.17 -12.57 -6.41
C LYS A 24 15.66 -13.27 -7.67
N PRO A 25 15.00 -12.54 -8.59
CA PRO A 25 14.50 -13.12 -9.82
C PRO A 25 15.68 -13.50 -10.71
N ARG A 26 15.57 -14.65 -11.37
CA ARG A 26 16.63 -15.17 -12.24
C ARG A 26 16.55 -14.58 -13.64
N THR A 27 15.37 -14.13 -14.06
CA THR A 27 15.12 -13.54 -15.38
C THR A 27 14.39 -12.20 -15.26
N LEU A 28 14.48 -11.39 -16.32
CA LEU A 28 13.71 -10.15 -16.41
C LEU A 28 12.20 -10.40 -16.39
N ASP A 29 11.75 -11.49 -17.01
CA ASP A 29 10.32 -11.82 -17.09
C ASP A 29 9.75 -12.15 -15.70
N GLU A 30 10.49 -12.92 -14.90
CA GLU A 30 10.15 -13.20 -13.50
C GLU A 30 10.09 -11.93 -12.65
N LEU A 31 11.03 -11.00 -12.87
CA LEU A 31 11.02 -9.69 -12.21
C LEU A 31 9.75 -8.90 -12.58
N LEU A 32 9.38 -8.86 -13.86
CA LEU A 32 8.20 -8.15 -14.33
C LEU A 32 6.90 -8.78 -13.79
N HIS A 33 6.84 -10.11 -13.75
CA HIS A 33 5.69 -10.82 -13.18
C HIS A 33 5.52 -10.51 -11.70
N LYS A 34 6.60 -10.61 -10.90
CA LYS A 34 6.59 -10.24 -9.48
C LYS A 34 6.25 -8.77 -9.25
N ALA A 35 6.76 -7.87 -10.10
CA ALA A 35 6.41 -6.46 -10.06
C ALA A 35 4.92 -6.21 -10.27
N GLN A 36 4.29 -6.94 -11.19
CA GLN A 36 2.86 -6.82 -11.44
C GLN A 36 2.05 -7.23 -10.22
N SER A 37 2.36 -8.38 -9.62
CA SER A 37 1.70 -8.84 -8.40
C SER A 37 1.90 -7.88 -7.23
N TYR A 38 3.10 -7.32 -7.09
CA TYR A 38 3.40 -6.37 -6.01
C TYR A 38 2.65 -5.04 -6.16
N ILE A 39 2.50 -4.53 -7.38
CA ILE A 39 1.71 -3.32 -7.65
C ILE A 39 0.26 -3.53 -7.24
N GLN A 40 -0.32 -4.69 -7.58
CA GLN A 40 -1.70 -5.01 -7.20
C GLN A 40 -1.86 -5.09 -5.68
N TYR A 41 -0.89 -5.69 -4.98
CA TYR A 41 -0.88 -5.71 -3.52
C TYR A 41 -0.86 -4.29 -2.93
N GLU A 42 0.03 -3.41 -3.39
CA GLU A 42 0.06 -2.02 -2.90
C GLU A 42 -1.23 -1.26 -3.22
N GLU A 43 -1.82 -1.44 -4.41
CA GLU A 43 -3.09 -0.80 -4.78
C GLU A 43 -4.24 -1.25 -3.87
N VAL A 44 -4.30 -2.54 -3.53
CA VAL A 44 -5.30 -3.09 -2.61
C VAL A 44 -5.09 -2.53 -1.20
N GLU A 45 -3.87 -2.53 -0.68
CA GLU A 45 -3.55 -2.01 0.66
C GLU A 45 -3.89 -0.51 0.77
N VAL A 46 -3.58 0.28 -0.26
CA VAL A 46 -3.91 1.71 -0.28
C VAL A 46 -5.42 1.91 -0.33
N ALA A 47 -6.15 1.15 -1.15
CA ALA A 47 -7.60 1.22 -1.21
C ALA A 47 -8.25 0.79 0.13
N ASP A 48 -7.69 -0.21 0.80
CA ASP A 48 -8.13 -0.66 2.11
C ASP A 48 -7.88 0.39 3.20
N ALA A 49 -6.68 0.98 3.22
CA ALA A 49 -6.35 2.08 4.13
C ALA A 49 -7.29 3.29 3.96
N ILE A 50 -7.65 3.65 2.72
CA ILE A 50 -8.62 4.72 2.44
C ILE A 50 -10.02 4.35 2.95
N ARG A 51 -10.46 3.11 2.76
CA ARG A 51 -11.76 2.63 3.27
C ARG A 51 -11.82 2.67 4.79
N HIS A 52 -10.77 2.20 5.46
CA HIS A 52 -10.66 2.25 6.92
C HIS A 52 -10.62 3.68 7.44
N ALA A 53 -9.84 4.58 6.82
CA ALA A 53 -9.80 5.98 7.22
C ALA A 53 -11.18 6.66 7.15
N ARG A 54 -11.99 6.36 6.11
CA ARG A 54 -13.36 6.89 5.99
C ARG A 54 -14.33 6.31 7.01
N LEU A 55 -14.13 5.05 7.43
CA LEU A 55 -14.95 4.41 8.44
C LEU A 55 -14.67 5.00 9.83
N ASP A 56 -13.41 5.25 10.16
CA ASP A 56 -13.02 5.89 11.43
C ASP A 56 -13.53 7.35 11.52
N ASP A 57 -13.54 8.08 10.40
CA ASP A 57 -14.11 9.44 10.33
C ASP A 57 -15.65 9.45 10.40
N SER A 58 -16.31 8.28 10.23
CA SER A 58 -17.76 8.15 10.32
C SER A 58 -18.28 7.86 11.74
N ASN A 59 -17.41 7.84 12.75
CA ASN A 59 -17.85 7.78 14.14
C ASN A 59 -18.41 9.16 14.52
N PRO A 60 -19.72 9.31 14.82
CA PRO A 60 -20.24 10.61 15.21
C PRO A 60 -19.52 11.08 16.48
N PRO A 61 -19.30 12.39 16.66
CA PRO A 61 -18.81 12.91 17.93
C PRO A 61 -19.79 12.43 19.00
N ARG A 62 -19.35 11.56 19.92
CA ARG A 62 -20.13 11.28 21.13
C ARG A 62 -20.31 12.62 21.84
N GLU A 63 -21.49 13.20 21.71
CA GLU A 63 -21.86 14.40 22.46
C GLU A 63 -21.61 14.13 23.94
N PRO A 64 -20.79 14.94 24.63
CA PRO A 64 -20.69 14.83 26.08
C PRO A 64 -22.04 15.32 26.63
N HIS A 65 -22.84 14.37 27.12
CA HIS A 65 -24.08 14.61 27.83
C HIS A 65 -23.82 15.61 28.97
N ARG A 66 -24.07 16.90 28.73
CA ARG A 66 -24.00 17.93 29.77
C ARG A 66 -25.21 17.74 30.67
N LYS A 67 -24.98 17.16 31.86
CA LYS A 67 -25.87 17.32 33.01
C LYS A 67 -25.86 18.79 33.43
N GLY A 68 -27.04 19.41 33.42
CA GLY A 68 -27.36 20.65 34.11
C GLY A 68 -28.88 20.81 34.02
N GLY A 69 -29.62 21.15 35.07
CA GLY A 69 -29.35 21.35 36.49
C GLY A 69 -30.70 21.31 37.20
#